data_AF-A0A7S1CV63-F1
#
_entry.id   AF-A0A7S1CV63-F1
#
_cell.length_a   1.000
_cell.length_b   1.000
_cell.length_c   1.000
_cell.angle_alpha   90.00
_cell.angle_beta   90.00
_cell.angle_gamma   90.00
#
_symmetry.space_group_name_H-M   'P 1'
#
loop_
_entity.id
_entity.type
_entity.pdbx_description
1 polymer ?
#
loop_
_entity_poly.entity_id
_entity_poly.type
_entity_poly.pdbx_seq_one_letter_code
_entity_poly.pdbx_strand_id
1 'polypeptide(L)'
;KPRYPLLKLLQSNSDSSVEDCTRKGLAEASKKGHHHDQEALSEICRLRGVGPATASAILSFFRPDSFAFMDDEVIECLYEGKRGYTATIYRQINERCKQIANEQQRNGWTPRKVGMALWTAARLNASGVVLQVTTETTGSKRNATTQSQTKPKRRKIATTTTTSTTKKSKKS
;
A
#
# COMPACT_ATOMS: atom_id res chain seq x y z
N LYS A 1 -8.99 -23.13 15.63
CA LYS A 1 -8.18 -23.59 14.47
C LYS A 1 -8.37 -22.60 13.33
N PRO A 2 -7.31 -21.97 12.79
CA PRO A 2 -7.43 -21.03 11.68
C PRO A 2 -8.05 -21.73 10.47
N ARG A 3 -8.97 -21.06 9.77
CA ARG A 3 -9.50 -21.55 8.48
C ARG A 3 -8.75 -20.83 7.38
N TYR A 4 -8.15 -21.59 6.47
CA TYR A 4 -7.47 -21.07 5.28
C TYR A 4 -8.36 -21.33 4.07
N PRO A 5 -9.35 -20.47 3.80
CA PRO A 5 -10.37 -20.73 2.77
C PRO A 5 -9.77 -20.93 1.38
N LEU A 6 -8.63 -20.27 1.08
CA LEU A 6 -7.96 -20.38 -0.21
C LEU A 6 -7.01 -21.58 -0.31
N LEU A 7 -6.65 -22.24 0.80
CA LEU A 7 -5.64 -23.30 0.78
C LEU A 7 -6.08 -24.48 -0.10
N LYS A 8 -7.36 -24.84 -0.06
CA LYS A 8 -7.91 -25.90 -0.94
C LYS A 8 -7.81 -25.52 -2.42
N LEU A 9 -8.01 -24.24 -2.76
CA LEU A 9 -7.87 -23.76 -4.14
C LEU A 9 -6.39 -23.82 -4.57
N LEU A 10 -5.48 -23.37 -3.72
CA LEU A 10 -4.04 -23.41 -3.98
C LEU A 10 -3.55 -24.83 -4.21
N GLN A 11 -3.93 -25.77 -3.33
CA GLN A 11 -3.57 -27.19 -3.41
C GLN A 11 -4.14 -27.91 -4.63
N SER A 12 -5.13 -27.32 -5.29
CA SER A 12 -5.80 -27.92 -6.43
C SER A 12 -5.14 -27.53 -7.77
N ASN A 13 -4.17 -26.61 -7.79
CA ASN A 13 -3.39 -26.35 -9.00
C ASN A 13 -2.47 -27.54 -9.30
N SER A 14 -2.39 -27.98 -10.55
CA SER A 14 -1.40 -28.98 -10.97
C SER A 14 -0.02 -28.34 -11.10
N ASP A 15 1.03 -29.15 -10.96
CA ASP A 15 2.42 -28.70 -11.15
C ASP A 15 2.62 -28.07 -12.54
N SER A 16 2.04 -28.68 -13.59
CA SER A 16 2.06 -28.14 -14.95
C SER A 16 1.41 -26.76 -15.05
N SER A 17 0.27 -26.54 -14.39
CA SER A 17 -0.40 -25.24 -14.41
C SER A 17 0.41 -24.18 -13.68
N VAL A 18 1.05 -24.54 -12.56
CA VAL A 18 1.93 -23.65 -11.81
C VAL A 18 3.13 -23.26 -12.68
N GLU A 19 3.80 -24.23 -13.28
CA GLU A 19 4.93 -24.00 -14.17
C GLU A 19 4.55 -23.12 -15.36
N ASP A 20 3.46 -23.45 -16.06
CA ASP A 20 3.02 -22.69 -17.24
C ASP A 20 2.67 -21.25 -16.91
N CYS A 21 1.86 -21.01 -15.87
CA CYS A 21 1.42 -19.67 -15.50
C CYS A 21 2.59 -18.82 -14.98
N THR A 22 3.48 -19.41 -14.17
CA THR A 22 4.65 -18.69 -13.65
C THR A 22 5.67 -18.41 -14.76
N ARG A 23 5.97 -19.37 -15.63
CA ARG A 23 6.88 -19.18 -16.77
C ARG A 23 6.39 -18.06 -17.69
N LYS A 24 5.10 -18.07 -18.07
CA LYS A 24 4.50 -17.02 -18.92
C LYS A 24 4.49 -15.67 -18.22
N GLY A 25 4.04 -15.62 -16.97
CA GLY A 25 3.98 -14.39 -16.19
C GLY A 25 5.35 -13.73 -16.01
N LEU A 26 6.39 -14.50 -15.69
CA LEU A 26 7.75 -13.98 -15.54
C LEU A 26 8.39 -13.60 -16.88
N ALA A 27 8.06 -14.31 -17.96
CA ALA A 27 8.50 -13.94 -19.31
C ALA A 27 7.90 -12.59 -19.75
N GLU A 28 6.62 -12.33 -19.45
CA GLU A 28 6.00 -11.02 -19.67
C GLU A 28 6.63 -9.95 -18.77
N ALA A 29 6.84 -10.24 -17.48
CA ALA A 29 7.46 -9.30 -16.54
C ALA A 29 8.88 -8.86 -16.94
N SER A 30 9.60 -9.73 -17.66
CA SER A 30 10.96 -9.45 -18.17
C SER A 30 10.95 -8.40 -19.28
N LYS A 31 9.82 -8.20 -19.96
CA LYS A 31 9.64 -7.19 -21.00
C LYS A 31 9.36 -5.83 -20.36
N LYS A 32 9.55 -4.76 -21.13
CA LYS A 32 9.29 -3.38 -20.68
C LYS A 32 7.98 -2.89 -21.26
N GLY A 33 7.12 -2.32 -20.42
CA GLY A 33 5.92 -1.62 -20.85
C GLY A 33 4.70 -2.00 -20.04
N HIS A 34 3.78 -1.04 -19.88
CA HIS A 34 2.58 -1.18 -19.07
C HIS A 34 1.67 -2.35 -19.50
N HIS A 35 1.62 -2.66 -20.80
CA HIS A 35 0.91 -3.83 -21.32
C HIS A 35 1.48 -5.14 -20.74
N HIS A 36 2.80 -5.31 -20.80
CA HIS A 36 3.48 -6.50 -20.28
C HIS A 36 3.34 -6.64 -18.77
N ASP A 37 3.31 -5.53 -18.03
CA ASP A 37 3.07 -5.56 -16.58
C ASP A 37 1.68 -6.10 -16.24
N GLN A 38 0.67 -5.77 -17.04
CA GLN A 38 -0.70 -6.26 -16.85
C GLN A 38 -0.83 -7.74 -17.21
N GLU A 39 -0.24 -8.14 -18.34
CA GLU A 39 -0.22 -9.55 -18.77
C GLU A 39 0.53 -10.43 -17.76
N ALA A 40 1.67 -9.96 -17.23
CA ALA A 40 2.42 -10.68 -16.21
C ALA A 40 1.59 -10.96 -14.95
N LEU A 41 0.84 -9.95 -14.48
CA LEU A 41 -0.06 -10.10 -13.34
C LEU A 41 -1.22 -11.05 -13.66
N SER A 42 -1.84 -10.87 -14.83
CA SER A 42 -2.97 -11.66 -15.30
C SER A 42 -2.61 -13.14 -15.37
N GLU A 43 -1.47 -13.47 -15.98
CA GLU A 43 -0.99 -14.85 -16.14
C GLU A 43 -0.80 -15.55 -14.80
N ILE A 44 -0.19 -14.90 -13.80
CA ILE A 44 -0.02 -15.49 -12.47
C ILE A 44 -1.37 -15.61 -11.74
N CYS A 45 -2.29 -14.65 -11.92
CA CYS A 45 -3.64 -14.70 -11.34
C CYS A 45 -4.54 -15.80 -11.94
N ARG A 46 -4.11 -16.49 -13.01
CA ARG A 46 -4.84 -17.68 -13.53
C ARG A 46 -4.79 -18.85 -12.55
N LEU A 47 -3.81 -18.87 -11.64
CA LEU A 47 -3.70 -19.90 -10.61
C LEU A 47 -4.83 -19.77 -9.59
N ARG A 48 -5.43 -20.90 -9.23
CA ARG A 48 -6.56 -20.93 -8.29
C ARG A 48 -6.12 -20.49 -6.92
N GLY A 49 -6.84 -19.52 -6.35
CA GLY A 49 -6.52 -18.94 -5.04
C GLY A 49 -5.38 -17.91 -5.07
N VAL A 50 -4.87 -17.55 -6.25
CA VAL A 50 -3.85 -16.51 -6.43
C VAL A 50 -4.53 -15.27 -7.02
N GLY A 51 -4.53 -14.18 -6.25
CA GLY A 51 -5.03 -12.88 -6.71
C GLY A 51 -3.91 -11.86 -6.92
N PRO A 52 -4.26 -10.60 -7.25
CA PRO A 52 -3.30 -9.51 -7.48
C PRO A 52 -2.33 -9.30 -6.30
N ALA A 53 -2.79 -9.51 -5.07
CA ALA A 53 -1.93 -9.49 -3.89
C ALA A 53 -0.77 -10.48 -4.01
N THR A 54 -1.06 -11.78 -4.09
CA THR A 54 -0.05 -12.83 -4.19
C THR A 54 0.78 -12.73 -5.47
N ALA A 55 0.16 -12.42 -6.61
CA ALA A 55 0.87 -12.27 -7.88
C ALA A 55 1.88 -11.11 -7.83
N SER A 56 1.49 -9.95 -7.28
CA SER A 56 2.39 -8.80 -7.14
C SER A 56 3.53 -9.05 -6.15
N ALA A 57 3.34 -9.92 -5.14
CA ALA A 57 4.44 -10.35 -4.27
C ALA A 57 5.56 -11.02 -5.09
N ILE A 58 5.19 -11.97 -5.96
CA ILE A 58 6.12 -12.71 -6.83
C ILE A 58 6.78 -11.74 -7.82
N LEU A 59 5.97 -10.93 -8.50
CA LEU A 59 6.46 -10.01 -9.54
C LEU A 59 7.37 -8.91 -8.99
N SER A 60 7.06 -8.35 -7.82
CA SER A 60 7.91 -7.34 -7.19
C SER A 60 9.27 -7.90 -6.81
N PHE A 61 9.34 -9.18 -6.41
CA PHE A 61 10.63 -9.82 -6.14
C PHE A 61 11.44 -10.03 -7.43
N PHE A 62 10.78 -10.44 -8.51
CA PHE A 62 11.43 -10.71 -9.79
C PHE A 62 11.87 -9.43 -10.55
N ARG A 63 11.00 -8.42 -10.61
CA ARG A 63 11.20 -7.13 -11.31
C ARG A 63 10.85 -5.95 -10.39
N PRO A 64 11.70 -5.68 -9.38
CA PRO A 64 11.43 -4.67 -8.35
C PRO A 64 11.34 -3.25 -8.89
N ASP A 65 11.88 -3.01 -10.08
CA ASP A 65 11.88 -1.75 -10.83
C ASP A 65 10.59 -1.51 -11.64
N SER A 66 9.69 -2.48 -11.76
CA SER A 66 8.36 -2.27 -12.39
C SER A 66 7.16 -2.68 -11.54
N PHE A 67 7.36 -3.49 -10.50
CA PHE A 67 6.25 -3.95 -9.65
C PHE A 67 6.48 -3.59 -8.18
N ALA A 68 5.46 -2.98 -7.57
CA ALA A 68 5.30 -2.88 -6.13
C ALA A 68 4.50 -4.08 -5.61
N PHE A 69 4.60 -4.37 -4.30
CA PHE A 69 3.75 -5.36 -3.66
C PHE A 69 2.44 -4.71 -3.19
N MET A 70 1.31 -5.39 -3.43
CA MET A 70 -0.03 -4.96 -3.05
C MET A 70 -0.35 -5.33 -1.59
N ASP A 71 0.32 -4.67 -0.67
CA ASP A 71 0.01 -4.75 0.77
C ASP A 71 -1.13 -3.81 1.16
N ASP A 72 -1.79 -4.12 2.26
CA ASP A 72 -2.90 -3.33 2.81
C ASP A 72 -2.49 -1.89 3.07
N GLU A 73 -1.32 -1.67 3.68
CA GLU A 73 -0.77 -0.36 3.99
C GLU A 73 -0.50 0.45 2.73
N VAL A 74 -0.03 -0.20 1.66
CA VAL A 74 0.23 0.47 0.38
C VAL A 74 -1.09 0.87 -0.27
N ILE A 75 -2.11 0.02 -0.22
CA ILE A 75 -3.47 0.35 -0.68
C ILE A 75 -4.01 1.53 0.13
N GLU A 76 -3.97 1.45 1.46
CA GLU A 76 -4.48 2.51 2.34
C GLU A 76 -3.77 3.85 2.16
N CYS A 77 -2.46 3.83 1.85
CA CYS A 77 -1.71 5.05 1.62
C CYS A 77 -1.95 5.67 0.24
N LEU A 78 -2.17 4.87 -0.80
CA LEU A 78 -2.15 5.34 -2.19
C LEU A 78 -3.48 5.28 -2.93
N TYR A 79 -4.46 4.53 -2.41
CA TYR A 79 -5.78 4.38 -3.02
C TYR A 79 -6.84 5.11 -2.18
N GLU A 80 -7.54 6.05 -2.81
CA GLU A 80 -8.53 6.90 -2.14
C GLU A 80 -9.85 6.16 -1.81
N GLY A 81 -10.10 5.02 -2.47
CA GLY A 81 -11.32 4.24 -2.31
C GLY A 81 -11.26 3.20 -1.17
N LYS A 82 -12.31 2.41 -1.05
CA LYS A 82 -12.34 1.28 -0.11
C LYS A 82 -11.30 0.23 -0.51
N ARG A 83 -10.53 -0.25 0.47
CA ARG A 83 -9.59 -1.37 0.30
C ARG A 83 -10.23 -2.54 -0.44
N GLY A 84 -9.54 -3.02 -1.47
CA GLY A 84 -9.92 -4.19 -2.24
C GLY A 84 -8.74 -4.77 -3.01
N TYR A 85 -8.82 -6.06 -3.35
CA TYR A 85 -7.73 -6.81 -3.97
C TYR A 85 -8.04 -7.12 -5.43
N THR A 86 -8.33 -6.07 -6.21
CA THR A 86 -8.65 -6.19 -7.64
C THR A 86 -7.48 -5.74 -8.51
N ALA A 87 -7.40 -6.24 -9.74
CA ALA A 87 -6.37 -5.84 -10.69
C ALA A 87 -6.42 -4.32 -11.01
N THR A 88 -7.61 -3.72 -10.96
CA THR A 88 -7.79 -2.27 -11.15
C THR A 88 -7.17 -1.47 -10.01
N ILE A 89 -7.41 -1.86 -8.76
CA ILE A 89 -6.79 -1.20 -7.60
C ILE A 89 -5.27 -1.37 -7.66
N TYR A 90 -4.81 -2.59 -7.95
CA TYR A 90 -3.39 -2.87 -8.11
C TYR A 90 -2.71 -1.95 -9.14
N ARG A 91 -3.33 -1.78 -10.30
CA ARG A 91 -2.79 -0.93 -11.37
C ARG A 91 -2.57 0.50 -10.89
N GLN A 92 -3.54 1.06 -10.15
CA GLN A 92 -3.46 2.43 -9.65
C GLN A 92 -2.34 2.59 -8.61
N ILE A 93 -2.27 1.67 -7.64
CA ILE A 93 -1.23 1.76 -6.60
C ILE A 93 0.16 1.50 -7.17
N ASN A 94 0.31 0.56 -8.11
CA ASN A 94 1.61 0.26 -8.73
C ASN A 94 2.10 1.46 -9.55
N GLU A 95 1.20 2.11 -10.28
CA GLU A 95 1.51 3.33 -11.02
C GLU A 95 1.91 4.47 -10.08
N ARG A 96 1.21 4.66 -8.95
CA ARG A 96 1.62 5.62 -7.93
C ARG A 96 3.00 5.30 -7.36
N CYS A 97 3.30 4.03 -7.08
CA CYS A 97 4.63 3.64 -6.63
C CYS A 97 5.72 3.94 -7.67
N LYS A 98 5.44 3.76 -8.97
CA LYS A 98 6.37 4.14 -10.06
C LYS A 98 6.59 5.64 -10.10
N GLN A 99 5.53 6.44 -10.01
CA GLN A 99 5.63 7.89 -9.97
C GLN A 99 6.48 8.38 -8.80
N ILE A 100 6.17 7.91 -7.58
CA ILE A 100 6.95 8.26 -6.38
C ILE A 100 8.41 7.85 -6.55
N ALA A 101 8.68 6.64 -7.08
CA ALA A 101 10.05 6.17 -7.30
C ALA A 101 10.81 7.07 -8.29
N ASN A 102 10.16 7.54 -9.35
CA ASN A 102 10.74 8.44 -10.35
C ASN A 102 10.94 9.87 -9.82
N GLU A 103 10.07 10.34 -8.94
CA GLU A 103 10.17 11.65 -8.29
C GLU A 103 11.32 11.71 -7.27
N GLN A 104 11.73 10.57 -6.70
CA GLN A 104 12.88 10.54 -5.81
C GLN A 104 14.17 10.78 -6.61
N GLN A 105 14.75 11.97 -6.43
CA GLN A 105 16.04 12.38 -7.02
C GLN A 105 17.24 11.52 -6.55
N ARG A 106 17.02 10.58 -5.63
CA ARG A 106 18.05 9.66 -5.15
C ARG A 106 18.11 8.43 -6.05
N ASN A 107 19.31 8.13 -6.56
CA ASN A 107 19.55 6.94 -7.36
C ASN A 107 19.07 5.66 -6.64
N GLY A 108 18.30 4.84 -7.34
CA GLY A 108 17.97 3.48 -6.94
C GLY A 108 16.65 3.27 -6.20
N TRP A 109 15.74 4.25 -6.17
CA TRP A 109 14.35 3.99 -5.80
C TRP A 109 13.64 3.14 -6.85
N THR A 110 12.82 2.22 -6.38
CA THR A 110 12.02 1.35 -7.23
C THR A 110 10.60 1.27 -6.67
N PRO A 111 9.59 0.90 -7.47
CA PRO A 111 8.22 0.71 -6.98
C PRO A 111 8.15 -0.21 -5.76
N ARG A 112 8.93 -1.30 -5.76
CA ARG A 112 9.03 -2.19 -4.59
C ARG A 112 9.56 -1.48 -3.34
N LYS A 113 10.62 -0.68 -3.47
CA LYS A 113 11.18 0.08 -2.33
C LYS A 113 10.20 1.12 -1.80
N VAL A 114 9.44 1.77 -2.68
CA VAL A 114 8.36 2.69 -2.27
C VAL A 114 7.33 1.94 -1.42
N GLY A 115 6.83 0.80 -1.90
CA GLY A 115 5.89 -0.04 -1.14
C GLY A 115 6.44 -0.45 0.23
N MET A 116 7.70 -0.92 0.29
CA MET A 116 8.36 -1.27 1.54
C MET A 116 8.50 -0.08 2.51
N ALA A 117 8.82 1.11 1.99
CA ALA A 117 8.94 2.31 2.81
C ALA A 117 7.59 2.73 3.41
N LEU A 118 6.52 2.69 2.61
CA LEU A 118 5.15 2.97 3.07
C LEU A 118 4.71 1.96 4.14
N TRP A 119 4.93 0.67 3.89
CA TRP A 119 4.66 -0.38 4.87
C TRP A 119 5.45 -0.15 6.17
N THR A 120 6.74 0.15 6.08
CA THR A 120 7.59 0.42 7.24
C THR A 120 7.09 1.62 8.04
N ALA A 121 6.73 2.72 7.36
CA ALA A 121 6.17 3.90 8.01
C ALA A 121 4.84 3.59 8.73
N ALA A 122 3.95 2.85 8.07
CA ALA A 122 2.68 2.41 8.66
C ALA A 122 2.88 1.52 9.90
N ARG A 123 3.85 0.58 9.85
CA ARG A 123 4.19 -0.30 10.98
C ARG A 123 4.81 0.46 12.16
N LEU A 124 5.68 1.43 11.89
CA LEU A 124 6.27 2.29 12.92
C LEU A 124 5.18 3.14 13.60
N ASN A 125 4.29 3.74 12.80
CA ASN A 125 3.15 4.50 13.31
C ASN A 125 2.23 3.63 14.19
N ALA A 126 1.90 2.42 13.75
CA ALA A 126 1.09 1.48 14.52
C ALA A 126 1.78 1.02 15.84
N SER A 127 3.11 1.03 15.87
CA SER A 127 3.90 0.68 17.06
C SER A 127 4.11 1.86 18.01
N GLY A 128 3.57 3.04 17.70
CA GLY A 128 3.76 4.26 18.50
C GLY A 128 5.14 4.90 18.36
N VAL A 129 5.95 4.46 17.39
CA VAL A 129 7.24 5.08 17.10
C VAL A 129 6.99 6.30 16.20
N VAL A 130 7.29 7.49 16.72
CA VAL A 130 7.22 8.72 15.93
C VAL A 130 8.47 8.81 15.06
N LEU A 131 8.30 8.65 13.75
CA LEU A 131 9.34 8.97 12.77
C LEU A 131 9.68 10.47 12.86
N GLN A 132 10.84 10.79 13.40
CA GLN A 132 11.38 12.14 13.31
C GLN A 132 11.85 12.37 11.87
N VAL A 133 11.04 13.10 11.10
CA VAL A 133 11.46 13.56 9.76
C VAL A 133 12.48 14.68 9.97
N THR A 134 13.76 14.34 9.92
CA THR A 134 14.81 15.35 9.80
C THR A 134 14.83 15.80 8.35
N THR A 135 14.24 16.95 8.05
CA THR A 135 14.48 17.62 6.78
C THR A 135 15.94 18.11 6.80
N GLU A 136 16.86 17.30 6.28
CA GLU A 136 18.20 17.78 5.95
C GLU A 136 18.08 18.76 4.77
N THR A 137 17.77 20.01 5.09
CA THR A 137 17.95 21.12 4.16
C THR A 137 19.45 21.25 3.94
N THR A 138 19.95 20.76 2.80
CA THR A 138 21.30 21.07 2.32
C THR A 138 21.48 22.59 2.40
N GLY A 139 22.37 23.02 3.29
CA GLY A 139 22.23 24.30 3.98
C GLY A 139 22.53 25.54 3.15
N SER A 140 21.93 26.65 3.59
CA SER A 140 22.58 27.95 3.60
C SER A 140 22.53 28.48 5.03
N LYS A 141 23.72 28.70 5.60
CA LYS A 141 23.95 29.11 6.99
C LYS A 141 23.18 30.39 7.33
N ARG A 142 22.59 30.43 8.53
CA ARG A 142 22.84 31.49 9.53
C ARG A 142 22.24 31.12 10.89
N ASN A 143 23.07 31.24 11.92
CA ASN A 143 22.75 31.01 13.32
C ASN A 143 21.68 31.98 13.84
N ALA A 144 20.77 31.48 14.67
CA ALA A 144 20.25 32.23 15.81
C ALA A 144 19.63 31.26 16.84
N THR A 145 20.25 31.21 18.01
CA THR A 145 19.75 30.72 19.29
C THR A 145 18.30 31.12 19.54
N THR A 146 17.45 30.22 20.05
CA THR A 146 16.50 30.50 21.15
C THR A 146 15.91 29.19 21.67
N GLN A 147 16.12 28.96 22.97
CA GLN A 147 15.41 27.96 23.78
C GLN A 147 13.93 28.31 23.85
N SER A 148 13.02 27.33 23.72
CA SER A 148 11.80 27.37 24.54
C SER A 148 11.23 25.97 24.75
N GLN A 149 11.13 25.65 26.03
CA GLN A 149 10.31 24.58 26.59
C GLN A 149 8.84 24.85 26.25
N THR A 150 8.03 23.81 26.02
CA THR A 150 6.64 23.81 26.51
C THR A 150 6.04 22.41 26.55
N LYS A 151 5.55 22.06 27.74
CA LYS A 151 4.78 20.85 28.07
C LYS A 151 3.39 20.90 27.41
N PRO A 152 2.74 19.77 27.10
CA PRO A 152 1.37 19.76 26.61
C PRO A 152 0.36 19.95 27.76
N LYS A 153 -0.41 21.04 27.71
CA LYS A 153 -1.55 21.31 28.60
C LYS A 153 -2.83 20.64 28.05
N ARG A 154 -3.30 19.65 28.79
CA ARG A 154 -4.59 18.95 28.66
C ARG A 154 -5.76 19.94 28.76
N ARG A 155 -6.55 20.13 27.70
CA ARG A 155 -7.86 20.82 27.76
C ARG A 155 -8.98 19.81 27.97
N LYS A 156 -9.74 20.02 29.05
CA LYS A 156 -11.00 19.34 29.36
C LYS A 156 -12.08 19.82 28.39
N ILE A 157 -12.85 18.88 27.83
CA ILE A 157 -14.11 19.17 27.13
C ILE A 157 -15.20 19.26 28.21
N ALA A 158 -15.89 20.39 28.28
CA ALA A 158 -17.06 20.58 29.11
C ALA A 158 -18.31 20.44 28.24
N THR A 159 -19.20 19.54 28.66
CA THR A 159 -20.55 19.32 28.16
C THR A 159 -21.47 20.42 28.67
N THR A 160 -22.26 21.05 27.79
CA THR A 160 -23.51 21.69 28.22
C THR A 160 -24.61 21.45 27.19
N THR A 161 -25.68 20.85 27.70
CA THR A 161 -26.95 20.50 27.06
C THR A 161 -27.92 21.69 27.12
N THR A 162 -28.65 21.96 26.04
CA THR A 162 -29.96 22.65 26.03
C THR A 162 -30.75 22.14 24.82
N THR A 163 -31.55 21.08 24.90
CA THR A 163 -33.00 21.06 25.18
C THR A 163 -33.82 22.15 24.47
N SER A 164 -34.53 21.79 23.40
CA SER A 164 -35.89 22.28 23.16
C SER A 164 -36.72 21.25 22.39
N THR A 165 -37.90 21.02 22.94
CA THR A 165 -38.97 20.09 22.58
C THR A 165 -39.90 20.67 21.53
N THR A 166 -40.41 19.83 20.61
CA THR A 166 -41.84 19.83 20.25
C THR A 166 -42.28 18.51 19.58
N LYS A 167 -43.26 17.85 20.23
CA LYS A 167 -44.23 16.86 19.69
C LYS A 167 -44.97 17.49 18.48
N LYS A 168 -45.69 16.83 17.56
CA LYS A 168 -46.52 15.59 17.45
C LYS A 168 -46.94 15.58 15.95
N SER A 169 -47.20 14.51 15.19
CA SER A 169 -48.34 13.59 15.28
C SER A 169 -48.52 12.86 13.93
N LYS A 170 -48.74 11.53 14.00
CA LYS A 170 -49.55 10.64 13.13
C LYS A 170 -50.28 11.22 11.91
N LYS A 171 -50.27 10.47 10.80
CA LYS A 171 -51.45 9.73 10.31
C LYS A 171 -51.12 8.67 9.24
N SER A 172 -51.85 7.56 9.35
CA SER A 172 -52.27 6.52 8.39
C SER A 172 -51.39 6.15 7.20
#